data_AF-A0A1B8QWB6-F1
#
_entry.id   AF-A0A1B8QWB6-F1
#
_cell.length_a   1.000
_cell.length_b   1.000
_cell.length_c   1.000
_cell.angle_alpha   90.00
_cell.angle_beta   90.00
_cell.angle_gamma   90.00
#
_symmetry.space_group_name_H-M   'P 1'
#
loop_
_entity.id
_entity.type
_entity.pdbx_description
1 polymer ?
#
loop_
_entity_poly.entity_id
_entity_poly.type
_entity_poly.pdbx_seq_one_letter_code
_entity_poly.pdbx_strand_id
1 'polypeptide(L)'
;MKDFQYPDDIYTEAETDPNTLANLGPLARLAGVWEGKRGVDINPKAEGPEKDPYIERYEAHPTDGQTNGPQLYYGLRYHAHIVQPGEVETFHDQVGYWLWEPETGNILLTGSIPRGQAFIAVGNAPADAKEFTVKAVRGSLTNGIISNPFLERSFTTESFEMTVKFHDDGTWSYDQTTTMIIPNYDAPFEHRDRNRLTKIGEPTLNPTAAAEQGGE
;
A
#
# COMPACT_ATOMS: atom_id res chain seq x y z
N MET A 1 -10.21 -1.64 18.34
CA MET A 1 -10.34 -0.23 17.89
C MET A 1 -10.46 0.62 19.14
N LYS A 2 -9.74 1.73 19.23
CA LYS A 2 -10.03 2.73 20.26
C LYS A 2 -11.42 3.30 19.95
N ASP A 3 -12.26 3.45 20.96
CA ASP A 3 -13.51 4.21 20.81
C ASP A 3 -13.13 5.69 20.66
N PHE A 4 -12.89 6.11 19.41
CA PHE A 4 -12.59 7.49 19.07
C PHE A 4 -13.80 8.11 18.39
N GLN A 5 -14.14 9.32 18.82
CA GLN A 5 -15.23 10.10 18.25
C GLN A 5 -14.66 11.43 17.75
N TYR A 6 -14.84 11.71 16.46
CA TYR A 6 -14.50 13.03 15.92
C TYR A 6 -15.35 14.11 16.57
N PRO A 7 -14.81 15.34 16.71
CA PRO A 7 -15.61 16.48 17.13
C PRO A 7 -16.74 16.75 16.14
N ASP A 8 -17.83 17.37 16.62
CA ASP A 8 -18.96 17.78 15.77
C ASP A 8 -18.55 18.84 14.74
N ASP A 9 -17.52 19.64 15.04
CA ASP A 9 -16.93 20.58 14.10
C ASP A 9 -16.02 19.87 13.10
N ILE A 10 -16.53 19.70 11.87
CA ILE A 10 -15.83 19.05 10.76
C ILE A 10 -14.92 19.98 9.96
N TYR A 11 -14.83 21.27 10.31
CA TYR A 11 -14.08 22.27 9.52
C TYR A 11 -12.77 22.69 10.16
N THR A 12 -12.67 22.66 11.49
CA THR A 12 -11.40 22.97 12.16
C THR A 12 -10.37 21.91 11.83
N GLU A 13 -9.27 22.33 11.21
CA GLU A 13 -8.16 21.44 10.85
C GLU A 13 -7.40 20.96 12.07
N ALA A 14 -6.97 19.70 12.06
CA ALA A 14 -6.03 19.17 13.05
C ALA A 14 -4.65 19.86 12.92
N GLU A 15 -3.98 20.04 14.05
CA GLU A 15 -2.59 20.52 14.06
C GLU A 15 -1.66 19.47 13.46
N THR A 16 -0.78 19.89 12.55
CA THR A 16 0.17 19.00 11.87
C THR A 16 1.59 19.20 12.38
N ASP A 17 2.29 18.08 12.61
CA ASP A 17 3.73 18.08 12.84
C ASP A 17 4.47 18.10 11.47
N PRO A 18 5.39 19.05 11.23
CA PRO A 18 6.17 19.11 10.00
C PRO A 18 7.05 17.88 9.78
N ASN A 19 7.50 17.19 10.85
CA ASN A 19 8.26 15.96 10.75
C ASN A 19 7.35 14.73 10.62
N THR A 20 6.95 14.42 9.38
CA THR A 20 6.08 13.28 9.13
C THR A 20 6.71 11.94 9.53
N LEU A 21 8.03 11.76 9.35
CA LEU A 21 8.70 10.49 9.67
C LEU A 21 8.55 10.10 11.15
N ALA A 22 8.48 11.08 12.06
CA ALA A 22 8.27 10.84 13.48
C ALA A 22 6.84 10.37 13.83
N ASN A 23 5.88 10.56 12.92
CA ASN A 23 4.45 10.43 13.19
C ASN A 23 3.75 9.35 12.35
N LEU A 24 4.51 8.49 11.64
CA LEU A 24 3.97 7.44 10.75
C LEU A 24 3.46 6.17 11.47
N GLY A 25 3.60 6.09 12.79
CA GLY A 25 3.22 4.89 13.55
C GLY A 25 3.83 3.60 12.96
N PRO A 26 3.03 2.57 12.64
CA PRO A 26 3.55 1.32 12.10
C PRO A 26 4.15 1.46 10.69
N LEU A 27 3.80 2.52 9.95
CA LEU A 27 4.30 2.75 8.60
C LEU A 27 5.72 3.32 8.58
N ALA A 28 6.26 3.79 9.71
CA ALA A 28 7.59 4.41 9.77
C ALA A 28 8.68 3.49 9.19
N ARG A 29 8.55 2.17 9.39
CA ARG A 29 9.50 1.16 8.91
C ARG A 29 9.41 0.89 7.40
N LEU A 30 8.37 1.38 6.71
CA LEU A 30 8.27 1.31 5.24
C LEU A 30 9.02 2.45 4.56
N ALA A 31 9.33 3.55 5.26
CA ALA A 31 9.97 4.70 4.66
C ALA A 31 11.39 4.37 4.16
N GLY A 32 11.62 4.57 2.87
CA GLY A 32 12.90 4.33 2.21
C GLY A 32 12.77 3.80 0.79
N VAL A 33 13.93 3.45 0.22
CA VAL A 33 14.06 2.77 -1.07
C VAL A 33 14.44 1.32 -0.80
N TRP A 34 13.74 0.40 -1.45
CA TRP A 34 13.80 -1.02 -1.16
C TRP A 34 13.96 -1.86 -2.44
N GLU A 35 14.55 -3.04 -2.28
CA GLU A 35 14.72 -4.02 -3.34
C GLU A 35 14.34 -5.42 -2.85
N GLY A 36 13.56 -6.15 -3.65
CA GLY A 36 13.22 -7.56 -3.41
C GLY A 36 13.46 -8.40 -4.65
N LYS A 37 14.37 -9.37 -4.60
CA LYS A 37 14.78 -10.21 -5.76
C LYS A 37 14.17 -11.61 -5.78
N ARG A 38 13.28 -11.91 -4.83
CA ARG A 38 12.72 -13.25 -4.61
C ARG A 38 11.19 -13.20 -4.57
N GLY A 39 10.62 -12.23 -5.29
CA GLY A 39 9.19 -12.11 -5.46
C GLY A 39 8.63 -13.35 -6.14
N VAL A 40 7.43 -13.75 -5.74
CA VAL A 40 6.69 -14.86 -6.33
C VAL A 40 5.28 -14.39 -6.62
N ASP A 41 4.88 -14.45 -7.88
CA ASP A 41 3.53 -14.23 -8.38
C ASP A 41 2.90 -15.59 -8.73
N ILE A 42 1.68 -15.83 -8.27
CA ILE A 42 0.81 -16.92 -8.73
C ILE A 42 -0.33 -16.28 -9.53
N ASN A 43 -0.30 -16.43 -10.85
CA ASN A 43 -1.21 -15.75 -11.78
C ASN A 43 -2.02 -16.72 -12.65
N PRO A 44 -3.17 -16.29 -13.19
CA PRO A 44 -4.03 -17.16 -13.96
C PRO A 44 -3.55 -17.29 -15.42
N LYS A 45 -3.53 -18.51 -15.96
CA LYS A 45 -3.37 -18.78 -17.40
C LYS A 45 -4.47 -19.71 -17.90
N ALA A 46 -4.53 -19.90 -19.21
CA ALA A 46 -5.51 -20.78 -19.85
C ALA A 46 -5.33 -22.26 -19.46
N GLU A 47 -4.10 -22.72 -19.25
CA GLU A 47 -3.79 -24.12 -18.91
C GLU A 47 -3.75 -24.38 -17.39
N GLY A 48 -3.90 -23.33 -16.57
CA GLY A 48 -3.86 -23.39 -15.11
C GLY A 48 -3.06 -22.24 -14.49
N PRO A 49 -2.92 -22.20 -13.15
CA PRO A 49 -2.11 -21.20 -12.48
C PRO A 49 -0.61 -21.38 -12.82
N GLU A 50 0.07 -20.29 -13.14
CA GLU A 50 1.53 -20.27 -13.28
C GLU A 50 2.18 -19.55 -12.10
N LYS A 51 3.45 -19.87 -11.87
CA LYS A 51 4.26 -19.28 -10.80
C LYS A 51 5.47 -18.57 -11.42
N ASP A 52 5.43 -17.25 -11.39
CA ASP A 52 6.45 -16.40 -12.00
C ASP A 52 7.31 -15.70 -10.93
N PRO A 53 8.65 -15.76 -11.04
CA PRO A 53 9.51 -14.96 -10.19
C PRO A 53 9.49 -13.50 -10.65
N TYR A 54 9.65 -12.57 -9.70
CA TYR A 54 9.83 -11.15 -10.04
C TYR A 54 10.86 -10.45 -9.14
N ILE A 55 11.39 -9.36 -9.68
CA ILE A 55 12.25 -8.41 -8.97
C ILE A 55 11.46 -7.11 -8.80
N GLU A 56 11.47 -6.59 -7.59
CA GLU A 56 10.73 -5.39 -7.20
C GLU A 56 11.69 -4.32 -6.70
N ARG A 57 11.51 -3.11 -7.20
CA ARG A 57 11.99 -1.88 -6.59
C ARG A 57 10.79 -1.16 -5.97
N TYR A 58 10.91 -0.78 -4.71
CA TYR A 58 9.84 -0.10 -3.98
C TYR A 58 10.38 1.16 -3.33
N GLU A 59 9.82 2.31 -3.67
CA GLU A 59 10.18 3.60 -3.08
C GLU A 59 9.01 4.11 -2.26
N ALA A 60 9.24 4.51 -1.01
CA ALA A 60 8.23 5.10 -0.14
C ALA A 60 8.78 6.31 0.61
N HIS A 61 8.22 7.47 0.31
CA HIS A 61 8.69 8.77 0.80
C HIS A 61 7.59 9.49 1.57
N PRO A 62 7.90 10.08 2.74
CA PRO A 62 6.92 10.84 3.52
C PRO A 62 6.31 11.97 2.70
N THR A 63 5.00 12.16 2.87
CA THR A 63 4.27 13.36 2.43
C THR A 63 4.13 14.33 3.61
N ASP A 64 3.71 15.56 3.37
CA ASP A 64 3.26 16.40 4.49
C ASP A 64 1.97 15.82 5.08
N GLY A 65 1.71 16.12 6.35
CA GLY A 65 0.46 15.74 7.02
C GLY A 65 -0.77 16.20 6.24
N GLN A 66 -1.78 15.35 6.14
CA GLN A 66 -3.01 15.61 5.39
C GLN A 66 -4.19 15.72 6.36
N THR A 67 -4.84 16.87 6.36
CA THR A 67 -6.01 17.15 7.20
C THR A 67 -7.30 17.01 6.39
N ASN A 68 -8.34 16.44 7.02
CA ASN A 68 -9.72 16.44 6.52
C ASN A 68 -10.61 17.04 7.62
N GLY A 69 -10.45 18.34 7.88
CA GLY A 69 -10.94 18.95 9.12
C GLY A 69 -10.24 18.31 10.33
N PRO A 70 -10.98 17.75 11.31
CA PRO A 70 -10.38 17.23 12.53
C PRO A 70 -9.61 15.91 12.35
N GLN A 71 -9.72 15.26 11.19
CA GLN A 71 -8.95 14.06 10.86
C GLN A 71 -7.56 14.43 10.36
N LEU A 72 -6.55 13.65 10.80
CA LEU A 72 -5.16 13.80 10.39
C LEU A 72 -4.58 12.46 9.92
N TYR A 73 -3.99 12.46 8.72
CA TYR A 73 -3.15 11.39 8.22
C TYR A 73 -1.69 11.82 8.08
N TYR A 74 -0.79 10.97 8.56
CA TYR A 74 0.61 10.97 8.15
C TYR A 74 0.82 9.87 7.11
N GLY A 75 1.60 10.16 6.07
CA GLY A 75 1.63 9.30 4.89
C GLY A 75 2.97 9.11 4.22
N LEU A 76 3.04 8.05 3.42
CA LEU A 76 4.12 7.76 2.48
C LEU A 76 3.53 7.71 1.06
N ARG A 77 4.05 8.51 0.13
CA ARG A 77 3.85 8.28 -1.30
C ARG A 77 4.76 7.15 -1.74
N TYR A 78 4.19 6.12 -2.38
CA TYR A 78 4.98 5.00 -2.86
C TYR A 78 4.93 4.79 -4.38
N HIS A 79 5.95 4.12 -4.87
CA HIS A 79 6.04 3.55 -6.21
C HIS A 79 6.61 2.13 -6.12
N ALA A 80 5.83 1.15 -6.58
CA ALA A 80 6.26 -0.22 -6.79
C ALA A 80 6.50 -0.44 -8.28
N HIS A 81 7.72 -0.79 -8.64
CA HIS A 81 8.14 -1.12 -10.00
C HIS A 81 8.67 -2.55 -10.03
N ILE A 82 8.08 -3.39 -10.88
CA ILE A 82 8.36 -4.82 -10.91
C ILE A 82 8.73 -5.25 -12.33
N VAL A 83 9.76 -6.07 -12.44
CA VAL A 83 10.22 -6.71 -13.68
C VAL A 83 10.41 -8.21 -13.46
N GLN A 84 10.39 -8.98 -14.54
CA GLN A 84 10.81 -10.38 -14.49
C GLN A 84 12.35 -10.50 -14.50
N PRO A 85 12.94 -11.54 -13.90
CA PRO A 85 14.39 -11.71 -13.89
C PRO A 85 14.99 -11.78 -15.30
N GLY A 86 15.95 -10.88 -15.57
CA GLY A 86 16.61 -10.80 -16.88
C GLY A 86 15.89 -9.94 -17.91
N GLU A 87 14.69 -9.45 -17.59
CA GLU A 87 13.89 -8.61 -18.47
C GLU A 87 13.99 -7.13 -18.10
N VAL A 88 13.80 -6.27 -19.10
CA VAL A 88 13.69 -4.81 -18.92
C VAL A 88 12.24 -4.33 -19.02
N GLU A 89 11.36 -5.16 -19.56
CA GLU A 89 9.93 -4.85 -19.65
C GLU A 89 9.32 -4.78 -18.25
N THR A 90 8.51 -3.76 -18.04
CA THR A 90 7.79 -3.59 -16.77
C THR A 90 6.67 -4.61 -16.69
N PHE A 91 6.78 -5.51 -15.71
CA PHE A 91 5.79 -6.55 -15.43
C PHE A 91 4.62 -6.00 -14.61
N HIS A 92 4.91 -5.13 -13.64
CA HIS A 92 3.91 -4.43 -12.86
C HIS A 92 4.42 -3.04 -12.47
N ASP A 93 3.52 -2.07 -12.46
CA ASP A 93 3.78 -0.72 -12.00
C ASP A 93 2.59 -0.27 -11.17
N GLN A 94 2.83 0.26 -9.97
CA GLN A 94 1.77 0.70 -9.07
C GLN A 94 2.24 1.89 -8.25
N VAL A 95 1.39 2.90 -8.13
CA VAL A 95 1.64 4.09 -7.32
C VAL A 95 0.46 4.37 -6.38
N GLY A 96 0.73 5.06 -5.29
CA GLY A 96 -0.30 5.49 -4.36
C GLY A 96 0.27 5.99 -3.05
N TYR A 97 -0.52 5.85 -1.98
CA TYR A 97 -0.17 6.29 -0.64
C TYR A 97 -0.42 5.20 0.39
N TRP A 98 0.50 5.07 1.35
CA TRP A 98 0.19 4.55 2.67
C TRP A 98 -0.16 5.73 3.58
N LEU A 99 -1.24 5.62 4.34
CA LEU A 99 -1.67 6.64 5.29
C LEU A 99 -1.95 5.99 6.65
N TRP A 100 -1.55 6.64 7.73
CA TRP A 100 -1.88 6.22 9.10
C TRP A 100 -2.45 7.38 9.89
N GLU A 101 -3.55 7.11 10.59
CA GLU A 101 -4.23 8.07 11.46
C GLU A 101 -3.89 7.77 12.93
N PRO A 102 -3.17 8.67 13.63
CA PRO A 102 -2.71 8.40 14.99
C PRO A 102 -3.83 8.16 16.01
N GLU A 103 -4.92 8.91 15.90
CA GLU A 103 -6.03 8.89 16.86
C GLU A 103 -6.78 7.54 16.85
N THR A 104 -7.00 6.99 15.66
CA THR A 104 -7.82 5.79 15.45
C THR A 104 -6.99 4.52 15.23
N GLY A 105 -5.74 4.67 14.76
CA GLY A 105 -4.89 3.60 14.27
C GLY A 105 -5.26 3.11 12.86
N ASN A 106 -6.14 3.81 12.13
CA ASN A 106 -6.54 3.43 10.77
C ASN A 106 -5.34 3.48 9.82
N ILE A 107 -5.26 2.48 8.94
CA ILE A 107 -4.26 2.38 7.88
C ILE A 107 -5.00 2.34 6.55
N LEU A 108 -4.61 3.20 5.62
CA LEU A 108 -5.07 3.16 4.24
C LEU A 108 -3.89 2.84 3.30
N LEU A 109 -4.14 1.97 2.33
CA LEU A 109 -3.31 1.80 1.14
C LEU A 109 -4.15 2.20 -0.07
N THR A 110 -3.73 3.23 -0.79
CA THR A 110 -4.30 3.54 -2.10
C THR A 110 -3.43 2.93 -3.20
N GLY A 111 -4.05 2.48 -4.28
CA GLY A 111 -3.33 1.94 -5.43
C GLY A 111 -3.93 2.42 -6.74
N SER A 112 -3.06 2.79 -7.68
CA SER A 112 -3.38 3.04 -9.08
C SER A 112 -2.41 2.25 -9.94
N ILE A 113 -2.95 1.41 -10.82
CA ILE A 113 -2.21 0.48 -11.66
C ILE A 113 -2.47 0.88 -13.13
N PRO A 114 -1.45 1.04 -14.00
CA PRO A 114 -1.60 1.60 -15.35
C PRO A 114 -2.34 0.66 -16.31
N ARG A 115 -2.76 -0.53 -15.85
CA ARG A 115 -3.78 -1.34 -16.51
C ARG A 115 -5.20 -0.77 -16.37
N GLY A 116 -5.37 0.41 -15.75
CA GLY A 116 -6.67 1.03 -15.53
C GLY A 116 -7.44 0.37 -14.39
N GLN A 117 -6.79 0.17 -13.24
CA GLN A 117 -7.44 -0.30 -12.01
C GLN A 117 -6.95 0.53 -10.82
N ALA A 118 -7.85 0.82 -9.89
CA ALA A 118 -7.55 1.54 -8.66
C ALA A 118 -8.32 0.97 -7.46
N PHE A 119 -7.77 1.16 -6.25
CA PHE A 119 -8.39 0.69 -5.02
C PHE A 119 -7.98 1.52 -3.79
N ILE A 120 -8.77 1.39 -2.72
CA ILE A 120 -8.40 1.78 -1.36
C ILE A 120 -8.56 0.56 -0.47
N ALA A 121 -7.47 0.07 0.12
CA ALA A 121 -7.49 -0.99 1.11
C ALA A 121 -7.35 -0.38 2.51
N VAL A 122 -8.16 -0.85 3.45
CA VAL A 122 -8.23 -0.32 4.82
C VAL A 122 -7.85 -1.39 5.83
N GLY A 123 -7.10 -1.00 6.85
CA GLY A 123 -6.71 -1.80 8.00
C GLY A 123 -6.67 -0.97 9.27
N ASN A 124 -6.27 -1.58 10.38
CA ASN A 124 -6.10 -0.89 11.65
C ASN A 124 -4.95 -1.54 12.44
N ALA A 125 -4.07 -0.74 13.03
CA ALA A 125 -3.02 -1.23 13.91
C ALA A 125 -2.54 -0.15 14.90
N PRO A 126 -2.07 -0.54 16.10
CA PRO A 126 -1.40 0.40 17.01
C PRO A 126 -0.08 0.90 16.44
N ALA A 127 0.42 2.01 17.00
CA ALA A 127 1.62 2.71 16.54
C ALA A 127 2.90 1.83 16.50
N ASP A 128 2.98 0.83 17.37
CA ASP A 128 4.13 -0.07 17.53
C ASP A 128 3.96 -1.43 16.83
N ALA A 129 2.90 -1.61 16.04
CA ALA A 129 2.61 -2.87 15.38
C ALA A 129 3.75 -3.33 14.46
N LYS A 130 4.15 -4.60 14.60
CA LYS A 130 5.11 -5.26 13.71
C LYS A 130 4.46 -5.98 12.52
N GLU A 131 3.14 -6.10 12.55
CA GLU A 131 2.34 -6.77 11.52
C GLU A 131 0.97 -6.09 11.44
N PHE A 132 0.48 -5.88 10.23
CA PHE A 132 -0.86 -5.37 9.99
C PHE A 132 -1.40 -5.88 8.65
N THR A 133 -2.73 -5.84 8.50
CA THR A 133 -3.42 -6.27 7.29
C THR A 133 -4.34 -5.15 6.80
N VAL A 134 -4.33 -4.90 5.49
CA VAL A 134 -5.28 -4.01 4.80
C VAL A 134 -6.14 -4.79 3.82
N LYS A 135 -7.40 -4.37 3.66
CA LYS A 135 -8.37 -5.05 2.77
C LYS A 135 -9.17 -4.06 1.93
N ALA A 136 -9.35 -4.36 0.65
CA ALA A 136 -10.30 -3.70 -0.24
C ALA A 136 -11.35 -4.71 -0.72
N VAL A 137 -12.58 -4.24 -0.89
CA VAL A 137 -13.74 -5.03 -1.32
C VAL A 137 -14.48 -4.28 -2.41
N ARG A 138 -14.75 -4.95 -3.52
CA ARG A 138 -15.52 -4.40 -4.63
C ARG A 138 -16.87 -3.86 -4.16
N GLY A 139 -17.26 -2.70 -4.69
CA GLY A 139 -18.53 -2.04 -4.39
C GLY A 139 -18.58 -1.31 -3.05
N SER A 140 -17.56 -1.42 -2.20
CA SER A 140 -17.46 -0.60 -0.99
C SER A 140 -17.19 0.87 -1.32
N LEU A 141 -17.79 1.77 -0.54
CA LEU A 141 -17.58 3.22 -0.64
C LEU A 141 -16.35 3.71 0.15
N THR A 142 -15.85 2.90 1.08
CA THR A 142 -14.78 3.30 2.02
C THR A 142 -13.53 2.43 1.95
N ASN A 143 -13.62 1.27 1.28
CA ASN A 143 -12.47 0.42 0.95
C ASN A 143 -12.70 -0.29 -0.41
N GLY A 144 -12.98 0.49 -1.45
CA GLY A 144 -13.45 0.03 -2.75
C GLY A 144 -12.36 -0.37 -3.76
N ILE A 145 -12.79 -1.05 -4.82
CA ILE A 145 -12.00 -1.41 -6.00
C ILE A 145 -12.78 -0.99 -7.25
N ILE A 146 -12.10 -0.42 -8.24
CA ILE A 146 -12.67 -0.04 -9.55
C ILE A 146 -11.71 -0.39 -10.69
N SER A 147 -12.23 -0.95 -11.78
CA SER A 147 -11.43 -1.37 -12.94
C SER A 147 -11.98 -0.84 -14.26
N ASN A 148 -11.14 -0.88 -15.30
CA ASN A 148 -11.55 -0.56 -16.66
C ASN A 148 -12.57 -1.57 -17.22
N PRO A 149 -13.33 -1.23 -18.28
CA PRO A 149 -14.41 -2.07 -18.80
C PRO A 149 -14.01 -3.50 -19.24
N PHE A 150 -12.76 -3.70 -19.68
CA PHE A 150 -12.28 -5.03 -20.05
C PHE A 150 -12.05 -5.90 -18.81
N LEU A 151 -11.36 -5.36 -17.79
CA LEU A 151 -11.13 -6.08 -16.53
C LEU A 151 -12.45 -6.38 -15.82
N GLU A 152 -13.38 -5.42 -15.82
CA GLU A 152 -14.71 -5.62 -15.22
C GLU A 152 -15.47 -6.81 -15.82
N ARG A 153 -15.25 -7.11 -17.11
CA ARG A 153 -15.89 -8.23 -17.80
C ARG A 153 -15.08 -9.54 -17.72
N SER A 154 -13.75 -9.46 -17.77
CA SER A 154 -12.88 -10.61 -18.06
C SER A 154 -11.97 -11.02 -16.90
N PHE A 155 -11.74 -10.13 -15.93
CA PHE A 155 -10.88 -10.36 -14.76
C PHE A 155 -11.44 -9.55 -13.58
N THR A 156 -12.68 -9.86 -13.18
CA THR A 156 -13.39 -9.06 -12.17
C THR A 156 -12.70 -9.23 -10.82
N THR A 157 -12.13 -8.16 -10.28
CA THR A 157 -11.51 -8.18 -8.95
C THR A 157 -12.57 -7.97 -7.87
N GLU A 158 -12.77 -8.98 -7.02
CA GLU A 158 -13.76 -8.98 -5.94
C GLU A 158 -13.19 -8.43 -4.62
N SER A 159 -11.96 -8.83 -4.29
CA SER A 159 -11.29 -8.40 -3.07
C SER A 159 -9.78 -8.38 -3.21
N PHE A 160 -9.16 -7.57 -2.37
CA PHE A 160 -7.73 -7.48 -2.17
C PHE A 160 -7.45 -7.55 -0.68
N GLU A 161 -6.45 -8.33 -0.29
CA GLU A 161 -5.92 -8.38 1.06
C GLU A 161 -4.39 -8.39 1.01
N MET A 162 -3.75 -7.57 1.83
CA MET A 162 -2.30 -7.57 1.98
C MET A 162 -1.95 -7.54 3.46
N THR A 163 -1.11 -8.50 3.89
CA THR A 163 -0.52 -8.51 5.22
C THR A 163 0.94 -8.11 5.13
N VAL A 164 1.32 -7.04 5.85
CA VAL A 164 2.69 -6.53 5.95
C VAL A 164 3.31 -7.02 7.26
N LYS A 165 4.57 -7.44 7.22
CA LYS A 165 5.35 -7.89 8.39
C LYS A 165 6.72 -7.24 8.41
N PHE A 166 7.10 -6.68 9.56
CA PHE A 166 8.42 -6.12 9.82
C PHE A 166 9.30 -7.14 10.55
N HIS A 167 10.54 -7.29 10.08
CA HIS A 167 11.50 -8.25 10.61
C HIS A 167 12.58 -7.55 11.44
N ASP A 168 13.20 -8.28 12.36
CA ASP A 168 14.22 -7.72 13.25
C ASP A 168 15.54 -7.38 12.53
N ASP A 169 15.74 -7.91 11.31
CA ASP A 169 16.89 -7.57 10.45
C ASP A 169 16.67 -6.30 9.61
N GLY A 170 15.60 -5.54 9.88
CA GLY A 170 15.28 -4.29 9.20
C GLY A 170 14.61 -4.45 7.85
N THR A 171 14.36 -5.68 7.39
CA THR A 171 13.55 -5.94 6.20
C THR A 171 12.06 -5.92 6.53
N TRP A 172 11.24 -5.85 5.48
CA TRP A 172 9.81 -6.12 5.58
C TRP A 172 9.38 -7.08 4.47
N SER A 173 8.26 -7.76 4.68
CA SER A 173 7.64 -8.63 3.69
C SER A 173 6.16 -8.36 3.59
N TYR A 174 5.58 -8.73 2.46
CA TYR A 174 4.13 -8.79 2.30
C TYR A 174 3.69 -10.16 1.78
N ASP A 175 2.47 -10.52 2.13
CA ASP A 175 1.70 -11.58 1.49
C ASP A 175 0.37 -10.95 1.05
N GLN A 176 0.12 -10.99 -0.26
CA GLN A 176 -1.01 -10.35 -0.91
C GLN A 176 -1.86 -11.42 -1.60
N THR A 177 -3.17 -11.32 -1.45
CA THR A 177 -4.15 -12.11 -2.21
C THR A 177 -5.15 -11.18 -2.87
N THR A 178 -5.29 -11.31 -4.18
CA THR A 178 -6.34 -10.67 -4.99
C THR A 178 -7.28 -11.75 -5.49
N THR A 179 -8.54 -11.70 -5.08
CA THR A 179 -9.57 -12.66 -5.51
C THR A 179 -10.23 -12.15 -6.77
N MET A 180 -10.23 -12.96 -7.82
CA MET A 180 -10.78 -12.61 -9.13
C MET A 180 -11.81 -13.62 -9.62
N ILE A 181 -12.87 -13.13 -10.26
CA ILE A 181 -13.76 -13.94 -11.09
C ILE A 181 -13.25 -13.86 -12.52
N ILE A 182 -12.87 -15.03 -13.05
CA ILE A 182 -12.29 -15.16 -14.38
C ILE A 182 -13.16 -16.14 -15.18
N PRO A 183 -13.60 -15.79 -16.40
CA PRO A 183 -14.30 -16.72 -17.26
C PRO A 183 -13.49 -18.01 -17.45
N ASN A 184 -14.17 -19.16 -17.41
CA ASN A 184 -13.60 -20.51 -17.55
C ASN A 184 -12.79 -21.03 -16.34
N TYR A 185 -12.84 -20.34 -15.19
CA TYR A 185 -12.42 -20.90 -13.91
C TYR A 185 -13.66 -21.38 -13.12
N ASP A 186 -13.59 -22.57 -12.52
CA ASP A 186 -14.70 -23.18 -11.77
C ASP A 186 -14.94 -22.54 -10.39
N ALA A 187 -13.98 -21.76 -9.91
CA ALA A 187 -14.00 -21.07 -8.64
C ALA A 187 -13.30 -19.70 -8.75
N PRO A 188 -13.53 -18.77 -7.81
CA PRO A 188 -12.75 -17.55 -7.73
C PRO A 188 -11.24 -17.87 -7.70
N PHE A 189 -10.48 -17.19 -8.54
CA PHE A 189 -9.04 -17.35 -8.61
C PHE A 189 -8.37 -16.50 -7.53
N GLU A 190 -7.46 -17.10 -6.77
CA GLU A 190 -6.62 -16.39 -5.80
C GLU A 190 -5.27 -16.06 -6.44
N HIS A 191 -5.15 -14.84 -6.95
CA HIS A 191 -3.86 -14.31 -7.38
C HIS A 191 -3.05 -13.94 -6.15
N ARG A 192 -1.85 -14.51 -6.01
CA ARG A 192 -1.05 -14.39 -4.79
C ARG A 192 0.33 -13.83 -5.11
N ASP A 193 0.69 -12.77 -4.43
CA ASP A 193 2.00 -12.14 -4.53
C ASP A 193 2.67 -12.14 -3.16
N ARG A 194 3.96 -12.45 -3.12
CA ARG A 194 4.75 -12.30 -1.89
C ARG A 194 6.17 -11.90 -2.19
N ASN A 195 6.70 -10.99 -1.38
CA ASN A 195 8.10 -10.60 -1.45
C ASN A 195 8.64 -10.25 -0.06
N ARG A 196 9.97 -10.22 0.03
CA ARG A 196 10.71 -9.68 1.18
C ARG A 196 11.72 -8.68 0.67
N LEU A 197 11.62 -7.45 1.12
CA LEU A 197 12.38 -6.32 0.62
C LEU A 197 13.46 -5.89 1.60
N THR A 198 14.62 -5.55 1.06
CA THR A 198 15.80 -5.05 1.79
C THR A 198 15.99 -3.58 1.47
N LYS A 199 16.28 -2.75 2.48
CA LYS A 199 16.51 -1.32 2.29
C LYS A 199 17.81 -1.11 1.53
N ILE A 200 17.77 -0.24 0.52
CA ILE A 200 18.92 0.16 -0.30
C ILE A 200 19.11 1.68 -0.34
N GLY A 201 18.20 2.45 0.27
CA GLY A 201 18.31 3.90 0.40
C GLY A 201 17.35 4.46 1.44
N GLU A 202 17.68 5.62 1.99
CA GLU A 202 16.82 6.35 2.93
C GLU A 202 15.74 7.15 2.20
N PRO A 203 14.61 7.46 2.87
CA PRO A 203 13.58 8.30 2.29
C PRO A 203 14.05 9.76 2.18
N THR A 204 13.72 10.43 1.08
CA THR A 204 13.68 11.89 1.03
C THR A 204 12.67 12.44 2.02
N LEU A 205 13.02 13.48 2.78
CA LEU A 205 12.12 14.15 3.71
C LEU A 205 10.91 14.78 2.99
N ASN A 206 9.80 14.91 3.72
CA ASN A 206 8.66 15.69 3.25
C ASN A 206 9.01 17.18 3.19
N PRO A 207 8.36 17.98 2.32
CA PRO A 207 8.70 19.38 2.10
C PRO A 207 8.79 20.24 3.36
N THR A 208 7.85 20.12 4.29
CA THR A 208 7.87 20.94 5.52
C THR A 208 9.03 20.57 6.44
N ALA A 209 9.32 19.28 6.61
CA ALA A 209 10.49 18.82 7.37
C ALA A 209 11.82 19.29 6.74
N ALA A 210 11.91 19.26 5.42
CA ALA A 210 13.10 19.73 4.71
C ALA A 210 13.32 21.24 4.90
N ALA A 211 12.24 22.03 4.91
CA ALA A 211 12.31 23.47 5.15
C ALA A 211 12.79 23.81 6.56
N GLU A 212 12.38 23.05 7.58
CA GLU A 212 12.86 23.24 8.95
C GLU A 212 14.34 22.91 9.11
N GLN A 213 14.84 21.88 8.42
CA GLN A 213 16.26 21.50 8.47
C GLN A 213 17.16 22.43 7.65
N GLY A 214 16.62 23.05 6.61
CA GLY A 214 17.34 24.00 5.75
C GLY A 214 17.29 25.45 6.21
N GLY A 215 16.64 25.74 7.35
CA GLY A 215 16.51 27.07 7.93
C GLY A 215 17.70 27.48 8.80
N GLU A 216 18.86 27.71 8.17
CA GLU A 216 19.94 28.63 8.62
C GLU A 216 20.52 29.39 7.41
#